data_AF-A0A8S2IE96-F1
#
_entry.id   AF-A0A8S2IE96-F1
#
_cell.length_a   1.000
_cell.length_b   1.000
_cell.length_c   1.000
_cell.angle_alpha   90.00
_cell.angle_beta   90.00
_cell.angle_gamma   90.00
#
_symmetry.space_group_name_H-M   'P 1'
#
loop_
_entity.id
_entity.type
_entity.pdbx_description
1 polymer ?
#
loop_
_entity_poly.entity_id
_entity_poly.type
_entity_poly.pdbx_seq_one_letter_code
_entity_poly.pdbx_strand_id
1 'polypeptide(L)'
;IIGNSLSVITFSQRKLRSLSCACYLLLLAIVDTLALINNSRPYFFKKFNHVHHLESSFLCGFHSFSTKVFDELSPWLLVFVACNRLLLTKFPRNRRCLQTSKSAVSSFSKLSPCISVCGPLSSSEHYLFFYQHLSPIIDLIFSLICPFFLIFIANIFIILNVREIKRRVIHQRKHRRESRNFRLSVVLLADLITFLIVSAPVLVVEIIYRFTRNSTKIILNEKYEQMLSIAWLIANKIYYLNYSLSFYFYVLTSSYFRHQFYVAIRLKYIQNSLHYLCFRTQIKTKVGKKTTESQFEYNDPFYYSSRSDNINMNTKIMLKDINKTATPTTNLIYNL
;
A
#
# COMPACT_ATOMS: atom_id res chain seq x y z
N ILE A 1 8.02 -11.85 4.46
CA ILE A 1 9.16 -10.91 4.60
C ILE A 1 9.80 -10.61 3.25
N ILE A 2 10.48 -11.56 2.59
CA ILE A 2 11.19 -11.32 1.31
C ILE A 2 10.30 -10.62 0.26
N GLY A 3 9.10 -11.14 0.00
CA GLY A 3 8.17 -10.54 -0.95
C GLY A 3 7.83 -9.08 -0.61
N ASN A 4 7.49 -8.79 0.65
CA ASN A 4 7.18 -7.42 1.09
C ASN A 4 8.40 -6.50 1.02
N SER A 5 9.60 -6.98 1.32
CA SER A 5 10.84 -6.22 1.11
C SER A 5 11.05 -5.86 -0.36
N LEU A 6 10.76 -6.79 -1.28
CA LEU A 6 10.80 -6.53 -2.72
C LEU A 6 9.71 -5.55 -3.16
N SER A 7 8.51 -5.61 -2.57
CA SER A 7 7.46 -4.61 -2.76
C SER A 7 7.94 -3.22 -2.35
N VAL A 8 8.58 -3.09 -1.17
CA VAL A 8 9.13 -1.83 -0.68
C VAL A 8 10.15 -1.25 -1.67
N ILE A 9 11.08 -2.07 -2.15
CA ILE A 9 12.07 -1.67 -3.15
C ILE A 9 11.39 -1.22 -4.45
N THR A 10 10.41 -1.99 -4.92
CA THR A 10 9.70 -1.74 -6.18
C THR A 10 8.88 -0.45 -6.11
N PHE A 11 8.04 -0.27 -5.09
CA PHE A 11 7.25 0.95 -4.90
C PHE A 11 8.10 2.18 -4.59
N SER A 12 9.32 1.99 -4.08
CA SER A 12 10.27 3.09 -3.85
C SER A 12 10.84 3.69 -5.14
N GLN A 13 10.66 3.05 -6.29
CA GLN A 13 11.18 3.57 -7.56
C GLN A 13 10.47 4.85 -8.02
N ARG A 14 11.23 5.79 -8.61
CA ARG A 14 10.71 7.09 -9.10
C ARG A 14 9.50 6.95 -10.04
N LYS A 15 9.49 5.93 -10.91
CA LYS A 15 8.39 5.68 -11.86
C LYS A 15 7.09 5.30 -11.16
N LEU A 16 7.16 4.45 -10.13
CA LEU A 16 5.99 4.01 -9.36
C LEU A 16 5.48 5.08 -8.39
N ARG A 17 6.34 5.96 -7.88
CA ARG A 17 5.94 7.11 -7.04
C ARG A 17 4.99 8.09 -7.74
N SER A 18 4.94 8.06 -9.08
CA SER A 18 3.94 8.84 -9.85
C SER A 18 2.50 8.32 -9.67
N LEU A 19 2.34 7.09 -9.18
CA LEU A 19 1.04 6.52 -8.85
C LEU A 19 0.56 7.13 -7.53
N SER A 20 -0.63 7.72 -7.55
CA SER A 20 -1.27 8.31 -6.37
C SER A 20 -1.49 7.35 -5.19
N CYS A 21 -1.48 6.03 -5.42
CA CYS A 21 -1.61 5.02 -4.37
C CYS A 21 -0.26 4.43 -3.93
N ALA A 22 0.85 4.76 -4.60
CA ALA A 22 2.13 4.10 -4.32
C ALA A 22 2.61 4.31 -2.88
N CYS A 23 2.33 5.48 -2.28
CA CYS A 23 2.67 5.71 -0.87
C CYS A 23 1.91 4.78 0.09
N TYR A 24 0.61 4.56 -0.15
CA TYR A 24 -0.19 3.65 0.67
C TYR A 24 0.24 2.19 0.48
N LEU A 25 0.52 1.77 -0.76
CA LEU A 25 1.00 0.41 -1.05
C LEU A 25 2.41 0.16 -0.51
N LEU A 26 3.28 1.19 -0.52
CA LEU A 26 4.59 1.15 0.13
C LEU A 26 4.43 0.99 1.64
N LEU A 27 3.56 1.80 2.26
CA LEU A 27 3.31 1.74 3.69
C LEU A 27 2.68 0.41 4.09
N LEU A 28 1.77 -0.13 3.28
CA LEU A 28 1.18 -1.45 3.47
C LEU A 28 2.26 -2.54 3.48
N ALA A 29 3.16 -2.55 2.49
CA ALA A 29 4.28 -3.51 2.48
C ALA A 29 5.22 -3.37 3.69
N ILE A 30 5.41 -2.17 4.23
CA ILE A 30 6.16 -1.95 5.48
C ILE A 30 5.39 -2.54 6.67
N VAL A 31 4.10 -2.19 6.82
CA VAL A 31 3.22 -2.67 7.89
C VAL A 31 3.14 -4.20 7.88
N ASP A 32 2.92 -4.82 6.72
CA ASP A 32 2.85 -6.28 6.61
C ASP A 32 4.19 -6.95 6.95
N THR A 33 5.32 -6.30 6.64
CA THR A 33 6.64 -6.79 7.06
C THR A 33 6.80 -6.72 8.58
N LEU A 34 6.41 -5.60 9.19
CA LEU A 34 6.48 -5.41 10.63
C LEU A 34 5.52 -6.35 11.37
N ALA A 35 4.31 -6.58 10.84
CA ALA A 35 3.36 -7.56 11.36
C ALA A 35 3.97 -8.97 11.38
N LEU A 36 4.57 -9.42 10.27
CA LEU A 36 5.24 -10.72 10.21
C LEU A 36 6.41 -10.84 11.19
N ILE A 37 7.22 -9.78 11.35
CA ILE A 37 8.34 -9.76 12.30
C ILE A 37 7.81 -9.81 13.74
N ASN A 38 6.82 -8.99 14.07
CA ASN A 38 6.27 -8.92 15.42
C ASN A 38 5.59 -10.23 15.79
N ASN A 39 4.75 -10.78 14.92
CA ASN A 39 3.98 -12.00 15.18
C ASN A 39 4.84 -13.29 15.15
N SER A 40 5.99 -13.28 14.49
CA SER A 40 6.95 -14.41 14.54
C SER A 40 7.84 -14.41 15.77
N ARG A 41 7.95 -13.27 16.46
CA ARG A 41 8.84 -13.04 17.60
C ARG A 41 8.66 -14.06 18.74
N PRO A 42 7.44 -14.36 19.24
CA PRO A 42 7.27 -15.28 20.37
C PRO A 42 7.77 -16.70 20.06
N TYR A 43 7.64 -17.14 18.80
CA TYR A 43 8.03 -18.48 18.37
C TYR A 43 9.53 -18.63 18.19
N PHE A 44 10.19 -17.58 17.66
CA PHE A 44 11.63 -17.58 17.48
C PHE A 44 12.34 -17.66 18.83
N PHE A 45 11.94 -16.81 19.79
CA PHE A 45 12.59 -16.77 21.11
C PHE A 45 12.27 -17.97 22.00
N LYS A 46 11.08 -18.59 21.86
CA LYS A 46 10.77 -19.86 22.54
C LYS A 46 11.73 -20.99 22.17
N LYS A 47 12.29 -20.98 20.96
CA LYS A 47 13.23 -21.99 20.48
C LYS A 47 14.66 -21.80 21.01
N PHE A 48 15.03 -20.60 21.44
CA PHE A 48 16.39 -20.27 21.92
C PHE A 48 16.53 -20.33 23.45
N ASN A 49 15.55 -20.89 24.18
CA ASN A 49 15.51 -20.91 25.66
C ASN A 49 15.63 -19.52 26.34
N HIS A 50 15.57 -18.43 25.59
CA HIS A 50 15.46 -17.07 26.11
C HIS A 50 13.98 -16.69 26.30
N VAL A 51 13.33 -17.37 27.25
CA VAL A 51 11.91 -17.16 27.60
C VAL A 51 11.71 -15.87 28.42
N HIS A 52 12.78 -15.26 28.93
CA HIS A 52 12.73 -14.05 29.77
C HIS A 52 12.20 -12.78 29.08
N HIS A 53 12.06 -12.75 27.74
CA HIS A 53 11.57 -11.54 27.04
C HIS A 53 10.06 -11.28 27.17
N LEU A 54 9.30 -12.20 27.78
CA LEU A 54 7.91 -11.98 28.20
C LEU A 54 7.77 -11.65 29.70
N GLU A 55 8.85 -11.67 30.48
CA GLU A 55 8.80 -11.30 31.91
C GLU A 55 8.69 -9.78 32.11
N SER A 56 9.26 -8.99 31.18
CA SER A 56 9.08 -7.54 31.22
C SER A 56 7.65 -7.19 30.78
N SER A 57 6.85 -6.68 31.72
CA SER A 57 5.50 -6.18 31.47
C SER A 57 5.47 -5.15 30.34
N PHE A 58 6.53 -4.35 30.21
CA PHE A 58 6.68 -3.37 29.13
C PHE A 58 6.82 -4.03 27.76
N LEU A 59 7.70 -5.03 27.60
CA LEU A 59 7.89 -5.71 26.31
C LEU A 59 6.67 -6.53 25.90
N CYS A 60 5.97 -7.16 26.85
CA CYS A 60 4.68 -7.80 26.60
C CYS A 60 3.67 -6.77 26.06
N GLY A 61 3.47 -5.69 26.81
CA GLY A 61 2.51 -4.64 26.45
C GLY A 61 2.82 -4.04 25.09
N PHE A 62 4.09 -3.70 24.83
CA PHE A 62 4.53 -3.18 23.53
C PHE A 62 4.32 -4.17 22.39
N HIS A 63 4.61 -5.46 22.61
CA HIS A 63 4.39 -6.49 21.59
C HIS A 63 2.90 -6.64 21.25
N SER A 64 2.05 -6.77 22.27
CA SER A 64 0.59 -6.86 22.12
C SER A 64 0.01 -5.63 21.42
N PHE A 65 0.40 -4.44 21.88
CA PHE A 65 0.04 -3.17 21.25
C PHE A 65 0.48 -3.10 19.80
N SER A 66 1.74 -3.42 19.50
CA SER A 66 2.26 -3.37 18.14
C SER A 66 1.55 -4.37 17.22
N THR A 67 1.26 -5.59 17.68
CA THR A 67 0.48 -6.57 16.91
C THR A 67 -0.88 -6.01 16.59
N LYS A 68 -1.59 -5.50 17.60
CA LYS A 68 -2.91 -4.91 17.42
C LYS A 68 -2.92 -3.76 16.42
N VAL A 69 -1.95 -2.86 16.53
CA VAL A 69 -1.78 -1.72 15.61
C VAL A 69 -1.52 -2.19 14.19
N PHE A 70 -0.63 -3.17 13.97
CA PHE A 70 -0.35 -3.65 12.61
C PHE A 70 -1.53 -4.42 12.00
N ASP A 71 -2.22 -5.21 12.82
CA ASP A 71 -3.41 -5.96 12.44
C ASP A 71 -4.55 -5.04 12.00
N GLU A 72 -4.70 -3.88 12.64
CA GLU A 72 -5.67 -2.86 12.24
C GLU A 72 -5.18 -2.00 11.06
N LEU A 73 -3.91 -1.59 11.05
CA LEU A 73 -3.40 -0.68 10.01
C LEU A 73 -3.46 -1.30 8.61
N SER A 74 -3.20 -2.60 8.47
CA SER A 74 -3.17 -3.27 7.16
C SER A 74 -4.49 -3.14 6.38
N PRO A 75 -5.67 -3.57 6.89
CA PRO A 75 -6.94 -3.43 6.19
C PRO A 75 -7.34 -1.96 5.99
N TRP A 76 -7.02 -1.06 6.92
CA TRP A 76 -7.33 0.37 6.76
C TRP A 76 -6.47 1.08 5.72
N LEU A 77 -5.23 0.64 5.51
CA LEU A 77 -4.43 1.10 4.37
C LEU A 77 -5.05 0.72 3.03
N LEU A 78 -5.69 -0.46 2.94
CA LEU A 78 -6.46 -0.85 1.75
C LEU A 78 -7.69 0.04 1.54
N VAL A 79 -8.40 0.38 2.61
CA VAL A 79 -9.51 1.36 2.57
C VAL A 79 -9.00 2.69 2.01
N PHE A 80 -7.87 3.19 2.49
CA PHE A 80 -7.30 4.44 1.97
C PHE A 80 -6.90 4.35 0.50
N VAL A 81 -6.37 3.21 0.05
CA VAL A 81 -6.10 2.98 -1.37
C VAL A 81 -7.40 3.04 -2.19
N ALA A 82 -8.46 2.38 -1.73
CA ALA A 82 -9.76 2.36 -2.40
C ALA A 82 -10.41 3.75 -2.44
N CYS A 83 -10.40 4.49 -1.33
CA CYS A 83 -10.91 5.86 -1.24
C CYS A 83 -10.13 6.82 -2.15
N ASN A 84 -8.79 6.77 -2.13
CA ASN A 84 -7.97 7.59 -3.02
C ASN A 84 -8.25 7.29 -4.49
N ARG A 85 -8.50 6.03 -4.85
CA ARG A 85 -8.92 5.64 -6.20
C ARG A 85 -10.28 6.22 -6.56
N LEU A 86 -11.27 6.07 -5.68
CA LEU A 86 -12.61 6.61 -5.88
C LEU A 86 -12.55 8.11 -6.13
N LEU A 87 -11.82 8.85 -5.30
CA LEU A 87 -11.60 10.30 -5.47
C LEU A 87 -10.99 10.64 -6.82
N LEU A 88 -9.99 9.89 -7.28
CA LEU A 88 -9.34 10.14 -8.57
C LEU A 88 -10.17 9.74 -9.79
N THR A 89 -11.15 8.85 -9.62
CA THR A 89 -12.11 8.53 -10.69
C THR A 89 -13.14 9.64 -10.88
N LYS A 90 -13.61 10.26 -9.77
CA LYS A 90 -14.58 11.36 -9.82
C LYS A 90 -13.92 12.72 -10.10
N PHE A 91 -12.76 12.95 -9.49
CA PHE A 91 -12.03 14.21 -9.56
C PHE A 91 -10.59 13.94 -9.99
N PRO A 92 -10.25 14.09 -11.29
CA PRO A 92 -8.89 13.96 -11.77
C PRO A 92 -8.05 15.17 -11.32
N ARG A 93 -7.82 15.32 -10.02
CA ARG A 93 -7.08 16.44 -9.45
C ARG A 93 -5.58 16.23 -9.63
N ASN A 94 -4.92 17.30 -10.08
CA ASN A 94 -3.49 17.34 -10.29
C ASN A 94 -2.80 17.69 -8.96
N ARG A 95 -2.03 16.75 -8.40
CA ARG A 95 -0.97 16.88 -7.37
C ARG A 95 -1.21 16.39 -5.92
N ARG A 96 -0.13 15.73 -5.44
CA ARG A 96 0.44 15.48 -4.08
C ARG A 96 -0.14 14.36 -3.19
N CYS A 97 0.40 13.16 -3.44
CA CYS A 97 0.36 11.92 -2.66
C CYS A 97 0.88 12.02 -1.19
N LEU A 98 1.56 13.10 -0.83
CA LEU A 98 2.22 13.24 0.49
C LEU A 98 1.32 13.82 1.59
N GLN A 99 0.27 14.55 1.22
CA GLN A 99 -0.52 15.31 2.18
C GLN A 99 -1.65 14.46 2.80
N THR A 100 -2.13 13.44 2.09
CA THR A 100 -3.21 12.56 2.55
C THR A 100 -2.73 11.37 3.38
N SER A 101 -1.48 10.90 3.23
CA SER A 101 -0.94 9.77 4.01
C SER A 101 -0.58 10.16 5.44
N LYS A 102 -0.03 11.36 5.66
CA LYS A 102 0.23 11.88 7.01
C LYS A 102 -1.07 12.06 7.82
N SER A 103 -2.12 12.55 7.17
CA SER A 103 -3.45 12.68 7.78
C SER A 103 -4.05 11.30 8.09
N ALA A 104 -3.96 10.35 7.16
CA ALA A 104 -4.45 8.97 7.36
C ALA A 104 -3.78 8.26 8.55
N VAL A 105 -2.44 8.31 8.65
CA VAL A 105 -1.70 7.69 9.76
C VAL A 105 -1.97 8.42 11.09
N SER A 106 -2.05 9.75 11.06
CA SER A 106 -2.38 10.56 12.25
C SER A 106 -3.81 10.34 12.75
N SER A 107 -4.75 9.98 11.88
CA SER A 107 -6.12 9.65 12.28
C SER A 107 -6.19 8.26 12.93
N PHE A 108 -5.41 7.29 12.44
CA PHE A 108 -5.34 5.95 13.03
C PHE A 108 -4.61 5.92 14.38
N SER A 109 -3.53 6.69 14.52
CA SER A 109 -2.75 6.75 15.75
C SER A 109 -3.54 7.29 16.95
N LYS A 110 -4.66 7.97 16.72
CA LYS A 110 -5.54 8.48 17.78
C LYS A 110 -6.62 7.48 18.21
N LEU A 111 -6.95 6.50 17.36
CA LEU A 111 -8.08 5.59 17.58
C LEU A 111 -7.65 4.26 18.24
N SER A 112 -6.41 3.81 18.02
CA SER A 112 -5.92 2.49 18.43
C SER A 112 -5.24 2.38 19.83
N PRO A 113 -4.71 3.43 20.51
CA PRO A 113 -3.86 3.21 21.69
C PRO A 113 -4.56 2.86 23.01
N CYS A 114 -5.89 2.90 23.10
CA CYS A 114 -6.55 2.73 24.40
C CYS A 114 -6.81 1.27 24.82
N ILE A 115 -6.60 0.28 23.95
CA ILE A 115 -7.19 -1.07 24.17
C ILE A 115 -6.15 -2.16 24.51
N SER A 116 -4.88 -2.02 24.15
CA SER A 116 -3.90 -3.11 24.31
C SER A 116 -2.85 -2.82 25.38
N VAL A 117 -3.30 -2.84 26.64
CA VAL A 117 -2.41 -3.08 27.78
C VAL A 117 -2.38 -4.60 28.00
N CYS A 118 -1.20 -5.21 28.13
CA CYS A 118 -1.04 -6.68 28.23
C CYS A 118 -1.81 -7.22 29.44
N GLY A 119 -2.98 -7.84 29.21
CA GLY A 119 -3.77 -8.52 30.24
C GLY A 119 -4.47 -7.57 31.23
N PRO A 120 -5.31 -8.12 32.13
CA PRO A 120 -5.96 -7.36 33.18
C PRO A 120 -4.92 -6.88 34.19
N LEU A 121 -4.21 -5.78 33.87
CA LEU A 121 -3.43 -5.03 34.85
C LEU A 121 -4.35 -4.44 35.93
N SER A 122 -5.64 -4.32 35.62
CA SER A 122 -6.68 -3.99 36.59
C SER A 122 -7.55 -5.21 36.84
N SER A 123 -7.61 -5.66 38.09
CA SER A 123 -8.55 -6.68 38.58
C SER A 123 -10.01 -6.16 38.63
N SER A 124 -10.29 -4.99 38.06
CA SER A 124 -11.64 -4.44 37.96
C SER A 124 -12.52 -5.33 37.10
N GLU A 125 -13.66 -5.75 37.67
CA GLU A 125 -14.68 -6.54 36.97
C GLU A 125 -15.18 -5.85 35.69
N HIS A 126 -15.29 -4.51 35.70
CA HIS A 126 -15.70 -3.74 34.53
C HIS A 126 -14.69 -3.82 33.38
N TYR A 127 -13.39 -3.81 33.69
CA TYR A 127 -12.34 -3.95 32.69
C TYR A 127 -12.36 -5.37 32.07
N LEU A 128 -12.51 -6.40 32.91
CA LEU A 128 -12.63 -7.78 32.46
C LEU A 128 -13.85 -7.98 31.56
N PHE A 129 -15.01 -7.42 31.95
CA PHE A 129 -16.22 -7.47 31.13
C PHE A 129 -16.00 -6.82 29.76
N PHE A 130 -15.45 -5.60 29.72
CA PHE A 130 -15.13 -4.90 28.48
C PHE A 130 -14.18 -5.72 27.61
N TYR A 131 -13.09 -6.20 28.19
CA TYR A 131 -12.07 -6.96 27.46
C TYR A 131 -12.63 -8.26 26.89
N GLN A 132 -13.48 -8.97 27.64
CA GLN A 132 -14.00 -10.26 27.21
C GLN A 132 -15.17 -10.16 26.22
N HIS A 133 -16.09 -9.21 26.41
CA HIS A 133 -17.33 -9.13 25.63
C HIS A 133 -17.30 -8.06 24.55
N LEU A 134 -16.80 -6.86 24.87
CA LEU A 134 -16.86 -5.71 23.97
C LEU A 134 -15.68 -5.67 23.01
N SER A 135 -14.46 -5.91 23.49
CA SER A 135 -13.24 -5.87 22.66
C SER A 135 -13.34 -6.76 21.40
N PRO A 136 -13.79 -8.03 21.45
CA PRO A 136 -13.86 -8.87 20.26
C PRO A 136 -14.87 -8.38 19.22
N ILE A 137 -15.98 -7.80 19.69
CA ILE A 137 -17.01 -7.24 18.81
C ILE A 137 -16.48 -5.98 18.12
N ILE A 138 -15.80 -5.11 18.88
CA ILE A 138 -15.13 -3.92 18.32
C ILE A 138 -14.10 -4.36 17.29
N ASP A 139 -13.28 -5.35 17.61
CA ASP A 139 -12.25 -5.89 16.73
C ASP A 139 -12.84 -6.45 15.44
N LEU A 140 -13.92 -7.23 15.54
CA LEU A 140 -14.65 -7.75 14.39
C LEU A 140 -15.20 -6.63 13.51
N ILE A 141 -15.83 -5.62 14.11
CA ILE A 141 -16.43 -4.50 13.39
C ILE A 141 -15.35 -3.67 12.68
N PHE A 142 -14.32 -3.23 13.41
CA PHE A 142 -13.33 -2.30 12.89
C PHE A 142 -12.23 -2.95 12.05
N SER A 143 -11.90 -4.21 12.30
CA SER A 143 -10.82 -4.90 11.57
C SER A 143 -11.32 -5.66 10.35
N LEU A 144 -12.59 -6.10 10.36
CA LEU A 144 -13.16 -6.90 9.26
C LEU A 144 -14.35 -6.21 8.58
N ILE A 145 -15.43 -5.96 9.31
CA ILE A 145 -16.71 -5.56 8.72
C ILE A 145 -16.61 -4.17 8.05
N CYS A 146 -16.14 -3.16 8.78
CA CYS A 146 -16.02 -1.80 8.25
C CYS A 146 -15.06 -1.70 7.06
N PRO A 147 -13.82 -2.21 7.13
CA PRO A 147 -12.91 -2.21 5.98
C PRO A 147 -13.50 -2.94 4.76
N PHE A 148 -14.17 -4.07 5.00
CA PHE A 148 -14.81 -4.85 3.95
C PHE A 148 -15.85 -4.01 3.18
N PHE A 149 -16.83 -3.46 3.89
CA PHE A 149 -17.90 -2.70 3.25
C PHE A 149 -17.39 -1.43 2.58
N LEU A 150 -16.44 -0.71 3.19
CA LEU A 150 -15.87 0.49 2.59
C LEU A 150 -15.13 0.20 1.27
N ILE A 151 -14.30 -0.85 1.23
CA ILE A 151 -13.58 -1.23 0.01
C ILE A 151 -14.56 -1.80 -1.03
N PHE A 152 -15.54 -2.60 -0.63
CA PHE A 152 -16.56 -3.16 -1.53
C PHE A 152 -17.36 -2.05 -2.22
N ILE A 153 -17.93 -1.12 -1.43
CA ILE A 153 -18.68 0.03 -1.93
C ILE A 153 -17.80 0.90 -2.84
N ALA A 154 -16.57 1.21 -2.41
CA ALA A 154 -15.64 2.01 -3.22
C ALA A 154 -15.33 1.35 -4.58
N ASN A 155 -15.11 0.02 -4.61
CA ASN A 155 -14.87 -0.70 -5.85
C ASN A 155 -16.11 -0.76 -6.77
N ILE A 156 -17.32 -0.90 -6.22
CA ILE A 156 -18.56 -0.78 -7.01
C ILE A 156 -18.61 0.59 -7.69
N PHE A 157 -18.41 1.68 -6.96
CA PHE A 157 -18.42 3.02 -7.54
C PHE A 157 -17.32 3.21 -8.59
N ILE A 158 -16.12 2.68 -8.37
CA ILE A 158 -15.04 2.73 -9.37
C ILE A 158 -15.47 2.02 -10.65
N ILE A 159 -16.07 0.83 -10.56
CA ILE A 159 -16.53 0.06 -11.73
C ILE A 159 -17.64 0.82 -12.47
N LEU A 160 -18.62 1.37 -11.74
CA LEU A 160 -19.71 2.16 -12.33
C LEU A 160 -19.17 3.40 -13.06
N ASN A 161 -18.28 4.16 -12.44
CA ASN A 161 -17.64 5.32 -13.05
C ASN A 161 -16.83 4.93 -14.30
N VAL A 162 -16.06 3.84 -14.25
CA VAL A 162 -15.28 3.36 -15.40
C VAL A 162 -16.19 2.94 -16.55
N ARG A 163 -17.32 2.26 -16.28
CA ARG A 163 -18.30 1.90 -17.30
C ARG A 163 -18.97 3.13 -17.92
N GLU A 164 -19.28 4.13 -17.11
CA GLU A 164 -19.87 5.38 -17.58
C GLU A 164 -18.90 6.18 -18.45
N ILE A 165 -17.64 6.31 -18.03
CA ILE A 165 -16.61 6.99 -18.84
C ILE A 165 -16.36 6.20 -20.14
N LYS A 166 -16.29 4.86 -20.09
CA LYS A 166 -16.12 4.04 -21.30
C LYS A 166 -17.27 4.26 -22.29
N ARG A 167 -18.51 4.39 -21.81
CA ARG A 167 -19.67 4.76 -22.64
C ARG A 167 -19.53 6.14 -23.27
N ARG A 168 -18.96 7.12 -22.55
CA ARG A 168 -18.76 8.49 -23.06
C ARG A 168 -17.51 8.68 -23.94
N VAL A 169 -16.50 7.81 -23.84
CA VAL A 169 -15.15 8.02 -24.41
C VAL A 169 -14.80 7.02 -25.53
N ILE A 170 -15.82 6.49 -26.23
CA ILE A 170 -15.61 5.73 -27.48
C ILE A 170 -14.83 6.54 -28.55
N HIS A 171 -14.63 7.86 -28.36
CA HIS A 171 -14.08 8.72 -29.39
C HIS A 171 -12.68 9.36 -29.23
N GLN A 172 -11.83 9.09 -28.23
CA GLN A 172 -10.36 9.35 -28.35
C GLN A 172 -9.52 9.00 -27.09
N ARG A 173 -8.39 8.31 -27.32
CA ARG A 173 -7.11 8.26 -26.54
C ARG A 173 -7.10 7.95 -25.02
N LYS A 174 -8.21 7.74 -24.32
CA LYS A 174 -8.25 7.54 -22.84
C LYS A 174 -7.99 6.10 -22.33
N HIS A 175 -7.81 5.13 -23.22
CA HIS A 175 -7.84 3.69 -22.92
C HIS A 175 -6.71 3.17 -21.97
N ARG A 176 -5.55 3.85 -21.90
CA ARG A 176 -4.41 3.37 -21.05
C ARG A 176 -4.60 3.61 -19.56
N ARG A 177 -5.24 4.71 -19.14
CA ARG A 177 -5.40 5.05 -17.70
C ARG A 177 -6.52 4.23 -17.04
N GLU A 178 -7.54 3.86 -17.82
CA GLU A 178 -8.68 3.03 -17.37
C GLU A 178 -8.28 1.58 -17.10
N SER A 179 -7.52 0.96 -18.01
CA SER A 179 -6.97 -0.40 -17.84
C SER A 179 -6.17 -0.55 -16.53
N ARG A 180 -5.39 0.47 -16.17
CA ARG A 180 -4.60 0.48 -14.93
C ARG A 180 -5.48 0.55 -13.68
N ASN A 181 -6.50 1.41 -13.69
CA ASN A 181 -7.40 1.54 -12.54
C ASN A 181 -8.23 0.26 -12.33
N PHE A 182 -8.72 -0.36 -13.41
CA PHE A 182 -9.45 -1.62 -13.34
C PHE A 182 -8.60 -2.75 -12.72
N ARG A 183 -7.37 -2.94 -13.22
CA ARG A 183 -6.45 -3.97 -12.67
C ARG A 183 -6.16 -3.75 -11.18
N LEU A 184 -5.98 -2.49 -10.77
CA LEU A 184 -5.78 -2.13 -9.37
C LEU A 184 -7.02 -2.41 -8.50
N SER A 185 -8.23 -2.16 -8.99
CA SER A 185 -9.46 -2.55 -8.30
C SER A 185 -9.59 -4.06 -8.18
N VAL A 186 -9.18 -4.84 -9.19
CA VAL A 186 -9.13 -6.31 -9.09
C VAL A 186 -8.15 -6.75 -7.99
N VAL A 187 -6.98 -6.10 -7.88
CA VAL A 187 -6.03 -6.38 -6.78
C VAL A 187 -6.68 -6.13 -5.43
N LEU A 188 -7.30 -4.96 -5.24
CA LEU A 188 -7.92 -4.58 -3.97
C LEU A 188 -9.07 -5.52 -3.59
N LEU A 189 -9.86 -5.96 -4.57
CA LEU A 189 -10.95 -6.90 -4.32
C LEU A 189 -10.42 -8.29 -3.98
N ALA A 190 -9.38 -8.77 -4.68
CA ALA A 190 -8.74 -10.05 -4.38
C ALA A 190 -8.11 -10.06 -2.98
N ASP A 191 -7.43 -8.97 -2.62
CA ASP A 191 -6.79 -8.80 -1.30
C ASP A 191 -7.84 -8.77 -0.19
N LEU A 192 -9.00 -8.12 -0.41
CA LEU A 192 -10.11 -8.12 0.53
C LEU A 192 -10.82 -9.48 0.68
N ILE A 193 -11.05 -10.19 -0.43
CA ILE A 193 -11.63 -11.55 -0.37
C ILE A 193 -10.67 -12.47 0.40
N THR A 194 -9.38 -12.33 0.15
CA THR A 194 -8.34 -13.09 0.85
C THR A 194 -8.34 -12.75 2.33
N PHE A 195 -8.34 -11.47 2.68
CA PHE A 195 -8.44 -11.01 4.07
C PHE A 195 -9.63 -11.64 4.78
N LEU A 196 -10.80 -11.69 4.15
CA LEU A 196 -12.00 -12.29 4.73
C LEU A 196 -11.87 -13.80 4.93
N ILE A 197 -11.42 -14.54 3.91
CA ILE A 197 -11.25 -16.00 3.98
C ILE A 197 -10.21 -16.38 5.03
N VAL A 198 -9.12 -15.61 5.10
CA VAL A 198 -7.97 -15.88 5.94
C VAL A 198 -8.20 -15.41 7.39
N SER A 199 -8.99 -14.36 7.61
CA SER A 199 -9.30 -13.85 8.96
C SER A 199 -10.52 -14.50 9.61
N ALA A 200 -11.43 -15.09 8.83
CA ALA A 200 -12.62 -15.74 9.39
C ALA A 200 -12.29 -16.87 10.40
N PRO A 201 -11.33 -17.79 10.14
CA PRO A 201 -11.02 -18.86 11.08
C PRO A 201 -10.56 -18.35 12.45
N VAL A 202 -9.71 -17.32 12.49
CA VAL A 202 -9.17 -16.81 13.76
C VAL A 202 -10.27 -16.12 14.58
N LEU A 203 -11.15 -15.36 13.91
CA LEU A 203 -12.28 -14.70 14.55
C LEU A 203 -13.28 -15.71 15.11
N VAL A 204 -13.61 -16.76 14.34
CA VAL A 204 -14.53 -17.81 14.80
C VAL A 204 -13.96 -18.53 16.03
N VAL A 205 -12.69 -18.94 15.99
CA VAL A 205 -12.06 -19.62 17.13
C VAL A 205 -11.97 -18.69 18.34
N GLU A 206 -11.68 -17.41 18.15
CA GLU A 206 -11.60 -16.44 19.24
C GLU A 206 -12.96 -16.17 19.89
N ILE A 207 -14.03 -16.08 19.10
CA ILE A 207 -15.41 -15.96 19.62
C ILE A 207 -15.76 -17.21 20.44
N ILE A 208 -15.51 -18.41 19.91
CA ILE A 208 -15.77 -19.67 20.62
C ILE A 208 -14.96 -19.71 21.92
N TYR A 209 -13.67 -19.39 21.87
CA TYR A 209 -12.80 -19.39 23.06
C TYR A 209 -13.33 -18.47 24.16
N ARG A 210 -13.66 -17.23 23.82
CA ARG A 210 -14.10 -16.23 24.80
C ARG A 210 -15.49 -16.54 25.34
N PHE A 211 -16.40 -17.01 24.50
CA PHE A 211 -17.78 -17.32 24.91
C PHE A 211 -17.86 -18.57 25.79
N THR A 212 -17.15 -19.64 25.42
CA THR A 212 -17.09 -20.88 26.22
C THR A 212 -16.40 -20.64 27.56
N ARG A 213 -15.34 -19.83 27.61
CA ARG A 213 -14.66 -19.51 28.88
C ARG A 213 -15.52 -18.67 29.83
N ASN A 214 -16.41 -17.82 29.31
CA ASN A 214 -17.28 -16.95 30.12
C ASN A 214 -18.56 -17.64 30.60
N SER A 215 -19.19 -18.43 29.72
CA SER A 215 -20.49 -19.07 30.04
C SER A 215 -20.34 -20.13 31.13
N THR A 216 -19.13 -20.61 31.34
CA THR A 216 -18.90 -21.76 32.18
C THR A 216 -17.61 -21.63 32.98
N LYS A 217 -17.73 -21.42 34.30
CA LYS A 217 -16.82 -22.01 35.30
C LYS A 217 -16.89 -23.56 35.29
N ILE A 218 -17.43 -24.16 34.23
CA ILE A 218 -17.50 -25.61 34.07
C ILE A 218 -16.08 -26.07 33.79
N ILE A 219 -15.71 -27.15 34.47
CA ILE A 219 -14.49 -27.93 34.27
C ILE A 219 -14.46 -28.32 32.80
N LEU A 220 -13.86 -27.48 31.96
CA LEU A 220 -13.59 -27.81 30.57
C LEU A 220 -12.63 -28.99 30.59
N ASN A 221 -13.06 -30.08 29.93
CA ASN A 221 -12.22 -31.26 29.77
C ASN A 221 -10.87 -30.81 29.19
N GLU A 222 -9.75 -31.21 29.79
CA GLU A 222 -8.40 -30.84 29.35
C GLU A 222 -8.22 -31.09 27.84
N LYS A 223 -8.86 -32.14 27.32
CA LYS A 223 -8.88 -32.46 25.89
C LYS A 223 -9.49 -31.35 25.03
N TYR A 224 -10.58 -30.71 25.48
CA TYR A 224 -11.24 -29.63 24.74
C TYR A 224 -10.35 -28.38 24.69
N GLU A 225 -9.76 -27.98 25.81
CA GLU A 225 -8.80 -26.86 25.87
C GLU A 225 -7.60 -27.08 24.93
N GLN A 226 -7.07 -28.31 24.89
CA GLN A 226 -6.00 -28.67 23.95
C GLN A 226 -6.44 -28.55 22.49
N MET A 227 -7.60 -29.09 22.14
CA MET A 227 -8.14 -29.01 20.76
C MET A 227 -8.35 -27.55 20.33
N LEU A 228 -8.89 -26.73 21.23
CA LEU A 228 -9.15 -25.33 20.95
C LEU A 228 -7.85 -24.51 20.83
N SER A 229 -6.85 -24.82 21.65
CA SER A 229 -5.50 -24.24 21.54
C SER A 229 -4.86 -24.55 20.19
N ILE A 230 -4.97 -25.80 19.72
CA ILE A 230 -4.48 -26.21 18.39
C ILE A 230 -5.25 -25.48 17.28
N ALA A 231 -6.58 -25.41 17.38
CA ALA A 231 -7.41 -24.71 16.41
C ALA A 231 -7.04 -23.22 16.32
N TRP A 232 -6.83 -22.57 17.47
CA TRP A 232 -6.40 -21.17 17.53
C TRP A 232 -5.02 -20.99 16.88
N LEU A 233 -4.08 -21.89 17.18
CA LEU A 233 -2.74 -21.83 16.57
C LEU A 233 -2.81 -21.94 15.04
N ILE A 234 -3.57 -22.90 14.51
CA ILE A 234 -3.76 -23.09 13.07
C ILE A 234 -4.41 -21.84 12.46
N ALA A 235 -5.51 -21.38 13.05
CA ALA A 235 -6.25 -20.21 12.58
C ALA A 235 -5.38 -18.94 12.56
N ASN A 236 -4.55 -18.75 13.58
CA ASN A 236 -3.62 -17.63 13.67
C ASN A 236 -2.48 -17.73 12.63
N LYS A 237 -2.03 -18.95 12.28
CA LYS A 237 -1.09 -19.14 11.16
C LYS A 237 -1.72 -18.86 9.81
N ILE A 238 -2.96 -19.29 9.61
CA ILE A 238 -3.73 -18.94 8.43
C ILE A 238 -3.83 -17.42 8.35
N TYR A 239 -4.24 -16.74 9.42
CA TYR A 239 -4.32 -15.29 9.50
C TYR A 239 -3.04 -14.58 9.03
N TYR A 240 -1.85 -15.07 9.43
CA TYR A 240 -0.58 -14.48 8.99
C TYR A 240 -0.30 -14.59 7.49
N LEU A 241 -0.96 -15.51 6.78
CA LEU A 241 -0.88 -15.56 5.33
C LEU A 241 -1.38 -14.25 4.71
N ASN A 242 -2.31 -13.55 5.36
CA ASN A 242 -2.80 -12.25 4.91
C ASN A 242 -1.65 -11.27 4.63
N TYR A 243 -0.70 -11.13 5.57
CA TYR A 243 0.48 -10.26 5.42
C TYR A 243 1.48 -10.75 4.36
N SER A 244 1.41 -12.01 3.98
CA SER A 244 2.33 -12.60 3.00
C SER A 244 1.77 -12.56 1.58
N LEU A 245 0.45 -12.60 1.43
CA LEU A 245 -0.23 -12.77 0.15
C LEU A 245 -0.29 -11.47 -0.68
N SER A 246 -0.25 -10.31 -0.03
CA SER A 246 -0.33 -9.01 -0.72
C SER A 246 0.77 -8.83 -1.79
N PHE A 247 2.00 -9.30 -1.54
CA PHE A 247 3.07 -9.33 -2.56
C PHE A 247 2.67 -10.16 -3.79
N TYR A 248 2.16 -11.37 -3.57
CA TYR A 248 1.79 -12.27 -4.66
C TYR A 248 0.63 -11.69 -5.48
N PHE A 249 -0.34 -11.03 -4.84
CA PHE A 249 -1.37 -10.31 -5.57
C PHE A 249 -0.78 -9.23 -6.46
N TYR A 250 0.16 -8.41 -5.98
CA TYR A 250 0.80 -7.40 -6.83
C TYR A 250 1.51 -8.02 -8.03
N VAL A 251 2.23 -9.13 -7.83
CA VAL A 251 2.93 -9.83 -8.92
C VAL A 251 1.93 -10.41 -9.92
N LEU A 252 0.91 -11.15 -9.47
CA LEU A 252 0.01 -11.87 -10.36
C LEU A 252 -0.90 -10.93 -11.17
N THR A 253 -1.40 -9.89 -10.53
CA THR A 253 -2.46 -9.04 -11.11
C THR A 253 -1.92 -7.80 -11.84
N SER A 254 -0.80 -7.23 -11.40
CA SER A 254 -0.28 -5.97 -11.93
C SER A 254 0.89 -6.19 -12.87
N SER A 255 0.63 -6.14 -14.18
CA SER A 255 1.69 -6.15 -15.21
C SER A 255 2.66 -4.98 -15.06
N TYR A 256 2.17 -3.83 -14.60
CA TYR A 256 3.00 -2.65 -14.34
C TYR A 256 3.96 -2.88 -13.16
N PHE A 257 3.45 -3.47 -12.07
CA PHE A 257 4.30 -3.85 -10.94
C PHE A 257 5.36 -4.86 -11.37
N ARG A 258 4.96 -5.93 -12.08
CA ARG A 258 5.89 -6.94 -12.63
C ARG A 258 7.00 -6.31 -13.46
N HIS A 259 6.65 -5.40 -14.37
CA HIS A 259 7.65 -4.74 -15.21
C HIS A 259 8.66 -3.94 -14.37
N GLN A 260 8.20 -3.15 -13.40
CA GLN A 260 9.09 -2.38 -12.52
C GLN A 260 9.88 -3.28 -11.56
N PHE A 261 9.30 -4.39 -11.11
CA PHE A 261 9.96 -5.42 -10.32
C PHE A 261 11.13 -6.07 -11.09
N TYR A 262 10.90 -6.47 -12.35
CA TYR A 262 11.97 -6.99 -13.21
C TYR A 262 13.08 -5.96 -13.43
N VAL A 263 12.71 -4.70 -13.65
CA VAL A 263 13.68 -3.59 -13.76
C VAL A 263 14.43 -3.39 -12.44
N ALA A 264 13.77 -3.50 -11.28
CA ALA A 264 14.41 -3.39 -9.96
C ALA A 264 15.52 -4.43 -9.78
N ILE A 265 15.19 -5.68 -10.12
CA ILE A 265 16.08 -6.82 -9.95
C ILE A 265 17.23 -6.74 -10.97
N ARG A 266 16.92 -6.48 -12.25
CA ARG A 266 17.94 -6.37 -13.30
C ARG A 266 18.87 -5.18 -13.10
N LEU A 267 18.35 -4.00 -12.73
CA LEU A 267 19.20 -2.84 -12.51
C LEU A 267 20.03 -2.97 -11.23
N LYS A 268 19.55 -3.59 -10.14
CA LYS A 268 20.43 -3.89 -9.00
C LYS A 268 21.52 -4.88 -9.37
N TYR A 269 21.20 -5.88 -10.20
CA TYR A 269 22.18 -6.84 -10.69
C TYR A 269 23.24 -6.16 -11.57
N ILE A 270 22.82 -5.28 -12.50
CA ILE A 270 23.71 -4.52 -13.37
C ILE A 270 24.49 -3.46 -12.59
N GLN A 271 23.90 -2.80 -11.58
CA GLN A 271 24.55 -1.77 -10.77
C GLN A 271 25.57 -2.40 -9.80
N ASN A 272 25.31 -3.61 -9.26
CA ASN A 272 26.31 -4.37 -8.51
C ASN A 272 27.44 -4.89 -9.42
N SER A 273 27.14 -5.34 -10.64
CA SER A 273 28.17 -5.73 -11.62
C SER A 273 28.99 -4.55 -12.12
N LEU A 274 28.38 -3.38 -12.34
CA LEU A 274 29.05 -2.14 -12.71
C LEU A 274 29.85 -1.55 -11.54
N HIS A 275 29.40 -1.71 -10.30
CA HIS A 275 30.21 -1.33 -9.13
C HIS A 275 31.46 -2.22 -9.02
N TYR A 276 31.35 -3.53 -9.31
CA TYR A 276 32.50 -4.43 -9.41
C TYR A 276 33.45 -4.08 -10.58
N LEU A 277 32.91 -3.71 -11.75
CA LEU A 277 33.69 -3.30 -12.92
C LEU A 277 34.35 -1.93 -12.74
N CYS A 278 33.66 -0.97 -12.13
CA CYS A 278 34.17 0.39 -11.88
C CYS A 278 35.22 0.40 -10.76
N PHE A 279 35.09 -0.48 -9.75
CA PHE A 279 36.13 -0.68 -8.75
C PHE A 279 37.38 -1.35 -9.37
N ARG A 280 37.21 -2.24 -10.35
CA ARG A 280 38.33 -2.89 -11.07
C ARG A 280 39.04 -1.94 -12.04
N THR A 281 38.36 -0.96 -12.64
CA THR A 281 38.99 0.07 -13.49
C THR A 281 39.71 1.15 -12.66
N GLN A 282 39.27 1.45 -11.43
CA GLN A 282 40.03 2.32 -10.54
C GLN A 282 41.32 1.68 -9.99
N ILE A 283 41.36 0.35 -9.81
CA ILE A 283 42.58 -0.36 -9.44
C ILE A 283 43.58 -0.43 -10.61
N LYS A 284 43.11 -0.59 -11.85
CA LYS A 284 44.00 -0.57 -13.04
C LYS A 284 44.54 0.82 -13.38
N THR A 285 43.82 1.90 -13.09
CA THR A 285 44.29 3.27 -13.40
C THR A 285 45.29 3.83 -12.39
N LYS A 286 45.46 3.21 -11.20
CA LYS A 286 46.53 3.57 -10.25
C LYS A 286 47.84 2.80 -10.44
N VAL A 287 47.86 1.73 -11.24
CA VAL A 287 49.09 0.93 -11.50
C VAL A 287 49.69 1.22 -12.89
N GLY A 288 48.99 1.94 -13.77
CA GLY A 288 49.40 2.11 -15.17
C GLY A 288 49.39 3.55 -15.70
N LYS A 289 49.66 4.57 -14.87
CA LYS A 289 49.86 5.94 -15.38
C LYS A 289 51.36 6.30 -15.42
N LYS A 290 52.02 5.78 -16.44
CA LYS A 290 53.08 6.50 -17.15
C LYS A 290 52.91 6.23 -18.64
N THR A 291 53.06 7.31 -19.41
CA THR A 291 53.29 7.41 -20.86
C THR A 291 52.09 7.32 -21.84
N THR A 292 51.87 8.50 -22.43
CA THR A 292 51.66 8.84 -23.85
C THR A 292 50.29 8.78 -24.52
N GLU A 293 50.02 9.92 -25.15
CA GLU A 293 48.93 10.30 -26.03
C GLU A 293 48.84 9.44 -27.29
N SER A 294 47.61 9.19 -27.75
CA SER A 294 47.25 9.24 -29.18
C SER A 294 45.73 9.18 -29.36
N GLN A 295 45.24 10.03 -30.25
CA GLN A 295 43.87 10.10 -30.77
C GLN A 295 43.41 8.76 -31.35
N PHE A 296 42.15 8.39 -31.14
CA PHE A 296 41.41 7.51 -32.06
C PHE A 296 39.90 7.74 -31.93
N GLU A 297 39.27 8.09 -33.05
CA GLU A 297 37.83 8.08 -33.28
C GLU A 297 37.27 6.66 -33.11
N TYR A 298 36.09 6.53 -32.50
CA TYR A 298 35.25 5.35 -32.69
C TYR A 298 33.78 5.74 -32.69
N ASN A 299 33.14 5.47 -33.82
CA ASN A 299 31.71 5.58 -34.07
C ASN A 299 30.94 4.52 -33.26
N ASP A 300 29.86 4.92 -32.61
CA ASP A 300 28.90 3.98 -32.01
C ASP A 300 27.51 4.18 -32.64
N PRO A 301 26.95 3.17 -33.35
CA PRO A 301 25.63 3.25 -33.93
C PRO A 301 24.62 2.68 -32.94
N PHE A 302 23.73 3.50 -32.36
CA PHE A 302 22.36 3.15 -31.93
C PHE A 302 21.80 4.28 -31.07
N TYR A 303 21.44 5.39 -31.73
CA TYR A 303 20.58 6.43 -31.16
C TYR A 303 19.42 6.72 -32.14
N TYR A 304 18.26 6.10 -31.90
CA TYR A 304 16.97 6.60 -32.40
C TYR A 304 16.49 7.66 -31.39
N SER A 305 16.49 8.96 -31.72
CA SER A 305 15.60 9.70 -32.63
C SER A 305 14.13 9.69 -32.19
N SER A 306 13.70 10.80 -31.59
CA SER A 306 12.32 11.32 -31.50
C SER A 306 12.44 12.79 -31.03
N ARG A 307 12.93 13.68 -31.89
CA ARG A 307 12.14 14.62 -32.70
C ARG A 307 11.35 15.63 -31.85
N SER A 308 12.01 16.76 -31.58
CA SER A 308 11.39 18.03 -31.22
C SER A 308 11.26 18.87 -32.49
N ASP A 309 10.05 19.05 -33.00
CA ASP A 309 9.79 20.01 -34.06
C ASP A 309 9.53 21.37 -33.38
N ASN A 310 10.53 22.26 -33.42
CA ASN A 310 10.40 23.70 -33.24
C ASN A 310 10.59 24.32 -34.62
N ILE A 311 9.50 24.76 -35.24
CA ILE A 311 9.54 25.57 -36.47
C ILE A 311 9.33 27.02 -36.06
N ASN A 312 10.40 27.78 -36.14
CA ASN A 312 10.40 29.24 -36.20
C ASN A 312 10.35 29.62 -37.68
N MET A 313 9.32 30.35 -38.12
CA MET A 313 9.33 31.00 -39.43
C MET A 313 8.68 32.39 -39.34
N ASN A 314 9.56 33.39 -39.41
CA ASN A 314 9.41 34.71 -40.02
C ASN A 314 8.30 35.67 -39.60
N THR A 315 8.72 36.66 -38.81
CA THR A 315 8.34 38.07 -38.86
C THR A 315 8.82 38.72 -40.18
N LYS A 316 7.90 39.22 -41.02
CA LYS A 316 8.05 40.46 -41.83
C LYS A 316 6.76 40.74 -42.63
N ILE A 317 6.30 42.00 -42.54
CA ILE A 317 5.40 42.82 -43.39
C ILE A 317 4.53 43.68 -42.44
N MET A 318 5.03 44.87 -42.05
CA MET A 318 4.61 46.21 -42.52
C MET A 318 3.14 46.55 -42.17
N LEU A 319 2.85 47.40 -41.17
CA LEU A 319 2.81 48.88 -41.18
C LEU A 319 1.97 49.50 -42.31
N LYS A 320 0.78 50.00 -41.93
CA LYS A 320 -0.12 51.04 -42.51
C LYS A 320 -1.58 50.59 -42.27
N ASP A 321 -2.52 51.31 -41.68
CA ASP A 321 -2.78 52.74 -41.39
C ASP A 321 -3.61 52.79 -40.08
N ILE A 322 -3.34 53.63 -39.07
CA ILE A 322 -3.64 55.07 -38.90
C ILE A 322 -5.14 55.46 -39.09
N ASN A 323 -5.77 55.64 -37.92
CA ASN A 323 -6.71 56.70 -37.50
C ASN A 323 -8.12 56.87 -38.11
N LYS A 324 -8.98 57.36 -37.19
CA LYS A 324 -10.31 58.02 -37.31
C LYS A 324 -11.48 57.02 -37.26
N THR A 325 -12.48 57.16 -36.39
CA THR A 325 -13.06 58.36 -35.75
C THR A 325 -13.94 57.98 -34.56
N ALA A 326 -14.10 58.93 -33.64
CA ALA A 326 -14.91 58.86 -32.43
C ALA A 326 -16.44 58.95 -32.69
N THR A 327 -17.23 58.22 -31.87
CA THR A 327 -18.50 58.57 -31.13
C THR A 327 -19.62 59.42 -31.76
N PRO A 328 -20.86 59.51 -31.20
CA PRO A 328 -21.63 58.65 -30.25
C PRO A 328 -23.15 58.48 -30.60
N THR A 329 -23.92 57.82 -29.70
CA THR A 329 -25.40 57.88 -29.48
C THR A 329 -26.31 57.28 -30.58
N THR A 330 -27.38 56.50 -30.34
CA THR A 330 -28.55 56.73 -29.46
C THR A 330 -29.41 55.45 -29.31
N ASN A 331 -30.29 55.47 -28.30
CA ASN A 331 -31.30 54.49 -27.86
C ASN A 331 -32.32 53.99 -28.92
N LEU A 332 -32.91 52.80 -28.67
CA LEU A 332 -34.36 52.45 -28.55
C LEU A 332 -34.53 50.91 -28.70
N ILE A 333 -34.92 50.16 -27.66
CA ILE A 333 -36.29 49.71 -27.32
C ILE A 333 -37.06 49.08 -28.51
N TYR A 334 -37.31 47.76 -28.46
CA TYR A 334 -38.66 47.19 -28.34
C TYR A 334 -38.62 45.68 -28.03
N ASN A 335 -39.53 45.29 -27.14
CA ASN A 335 -39.87 43.92 -26.73
C ASN A 335 -40.43 43.09 -27.88
N LEU A 336 -40.16 41.78 -27.86
CA LEU A 336 -41.14 40.69 -27.92
C LEU A 336 -40.48 39.34 -27.57
#